data_AF-A0A366WRL4-F1
#
_entry.id   AF-A0A366WRL4-F1
#
_cell.length_a   1.000
_cell.length_b   1.000
_cell.length_c   1.000
_cell.angle_alpha   90.00
_cell.angle_beta   90.00
_cell.angle_gamma   90.00
#
_symmetry.space_group_name_H-M   'P 1'
#
loop_
_entity.id
_entity.type
_entity.pdbx_description
1 polymer ?
#
loop_
_entity_poly.entity_id
_entity_poly.type
_entity_poly.pdbx_seq_one_letter_code
_entity_poly.pdbx_strand_id
1 'polypeptide(L)'
;MTATDGQQTLYEYDSLGRVTQVTYPDGHATLSEYDANGNQTTLVVHTPADHVSTVNGINRVTSDTTPLGEATHYEYDRDRRLTAIELPSGQRLENFYSQNRLTQTNTPESAILYSYHHGDQISQLTYAGDSTNLSTTGTACSPAFTASPSAAMPTMACPSA
;
A
#
# COMPACT_ATOMS: atom_id res chain seq x y z
N MET A 1 -38.95 22.21 -18.50
CA MET A 1 -37.55 22.12 -18.96
C MET A 1 -36.84 21.21 -17.99
N THR A 2 -36.51 19.99 -18.38
CA THR A 2 -35.69 19.09 -17.58
C THR A 2 -34.24 19.57 -17.71
N ALA A 3 -33.67 20.11 -16.64
CA ALA A 3 -32.23 20.33 -16.58
C ALA A 3 -31.58 18.95 -16.64
N THR A 4 -30.86 18.67 -17.73
CA THR A 4 -29.87 17.60 -17.71
C THR A 4 -28.73 18.12 -16.85
N ASP A 5 -28.72 17.70 -15.59
CA ASP A 5 -27.61 17.98 -14.68
C ASP A 5 -26.31 17.58 -15.38
N GLY A 6 -25.47 18.59 -15.63
CA GLY A 6 -24.35 18.53 -16.55
C GLY A 6 -23.28 17.56 -16.06
N GLN A 7 -23.43 16.29 -16.42
CA GLN A 7 -22.43 15.25 -16.17
C GLN A 7 -21.27 15.43 -17.18
N GLN A 8 -20.40 16.41 -16.96
CA GLN A 8 -19.27 16.70 -17.84
C GLN A 8 -17.96 16.20 -17.24
N THR A 9 -17.16 15.47 -18.04
CA THR A 9 -15.77 15.17 -17.71
C THR A 9 -14.88 16.30 -18.23
N LEU A 10 -14.06 16.88 -17.36
CA LEU A 10 -13.12 17.95 -17.70
C LEU A 10 -11.72 17.37 -17.88
N TYR A 11 -10.98 17.92 -18.85
CA TYR A 11 -9.61 17.52 -19.16
C TYR A 11 -8.72 18.74 -19.16
N GLU A 12 -7.60 18.65 -18.46
CA GLU A 12 -6.51 19.63 -18.54
C GLU A 12 -5.31 19.01 -19.23
N TYR A 13 -4.54 19.86 -19.93
CA TYR A 13 -3.43 19.42 -20.76
C TYR A 13 -2.18 20.26 -20.49
N ASP A 14 -1.02 19.63 -20.61
CA ASP A 14 0.25 20.36 -20.64
C ASP A 14 0.54 20.99 -22.01
N SER A 15 1.66 21.71 -22.11
CA SER A 15 2.12 22.35 -23.34
C SER A 15 2.41 21.40 -24.50
N LEU A 16 2.54 20.09 -24.23
CA LEU A 16 2.75 19.04 -25.22
C LEU A 16 1.44 18.34 -25.62
N GLY A 17 0.30 18.79 -25.08
CA GLY A 17 -1.02 18.24 -25.36
C GLY A 17 -1.32 16.92 -24.63
N ARG A 18 -0.57 16.59 -23.58
CA ARG A 18 -0.80 15.39 -22.75
C ARG A 18 -1.75 15.73 -21.60
N VAL A 19 -2.64 14.81 -21.25
CA VAL A 19 -3.65 15.01 -20.20
C VAL A 19 -2.98 15.03 -18.82
N THR A 20 -3.00 16.18 -18.14
CA THR A 20 -2.46 16.33 -16.79
C THR A 20 -3.51 16.18 -15.71
N GLN A 21 -4.79 16.39 -16.03
CA GLN A 21 -5.89 16.20 -15.10
C GLN A 21 -7.15 15.71 -15.81
N VAL A 22 -7.86 14.77 -15.17
CA VAL A 22 -9.22 14.38 -15.53
C VAL A 22 -10.11 14.61 -14.32
N THR A 23 -11.16 15.40 -14.47
CA THR A 23 -12.18 15.58 -13.43
C THR A 23 -13.48 14.94 -13.91
N TYR A 24 -13.99 13.99 -13.13
CA TYR A 24 -15.20 13.25 -13.44
C TYR A 24 -16.43 13.94 -12.84
N PRO A 25 -17.63 13.72 -13.41
CA PRO A 25 -18.87 14.34 -12.93
C PRO A 25 -19.25 14.00 -11.48
N ASP A 26 -18.81 12.84 -11.01
CA ASP A 26 -19.05 12.32 -9.67
C ASP A 26 -18.11 12.92 -8.61
N GLY A 27 -17.24 13.86 -9.00
CA GLY A 27 -16.28 14.53 -8.14
C GLY A 27 -14.94 13.80 -8.00
N HIS A 28 -14.79 12.61 -8.61
CA HIS A 28 -13.49 11.97 -8.70
C HIS A 28 -12.56 12.79 -9.59
N ALA A 29 -11.25 12.75 -9.32
CA ALA A 29 -10.26 13.35 -10.21
C ALA A 29 -8.98 12.51 -10.28
N THR A 30 -8.28 12.60 -11.40
CA THR A 30 -6.94 12.04 -11.55
C THR A 30 -5.97 13.11 -12.04
N LEU A 31 -4.76 13.13 -11.49
CA LEU A 31 -3.68 14.01 -11.92
C LEU A 31 -2.51 13.17 -12.39
N SER A 32 -1.92 13.52 -13.53
CA SER A 32 -0.83 12.76 -14.14
C SER A 32 0.38 13.66 -14.37
N GLU A 33 1.55 13.16 -13.99
CA GLU A 33 2.84 13.78 -14.28
C GLU A 33 3.62 12.92 -15.27
N TYR A 34 4.38 13.57 -16.15
CA TYR A 34 5.13 12.90 -17.20
C TYR A 34 6.57 13.39 -17.26
N ASP A 35 7.49 12.50 -17.60
CA ASP A 35 8.87 12.86 -17.94
C ASP A 35 8.97 13.55 -19.32
N ALA A 36 10.17 14.00 -19.68
CA ALA A 36 10.45 14.63 -20.97
C ALA A 36 10.28 13.68 -22.17
N ASN A 37 10.28 12.37 -21.94
CA ASN A 37 10.10 11.35 -22.97
C ASN A 37 8.62 10.95 -23.17
N GLY A 38 7.71 11.46 -22.35
CA GLY A 38 6.29 11.11 -22.40
C GLY A 38 5.87 9.97 -21.50
N ASN A 39 6.75 9.44 -20.66
CA ASN A 39 6.39 8.39 -19.71
C ASN A 39 5.71 8.99 -18.48
N GLN A 40 4.59 8.42 -18.06
CA GLN A 40 3.91 8.82 -16.83
C GLN A 40 4.76 8.44 -15.61
N THR A 41 5.16 9.43 -14.83
CA THR A 41 6.01 9.24 -13.63
C THR A 41 5.16 9.12 -12.37
N THR A 42 4.02 9.81 -12.34
CA THR A 42 3.13 9.93 -11.18
C THR A 42 1.68 9.93 -11.64
N LEU A 43 0.82 9.25 -10.90
CA LEU A 43 -0.63 9.34 -11.00
C LEU A 43 -1.20 9.55 -9.60
N VAL A 44 -1.91 10.66 -9.40
CA VAL A 44 -2.65 10.94 -8.17
C VAL A 44 -4.12 10.70 -8.44
N VAL A 45 -4.77 9.89 -7.60
CA VAL A 45 -6.18 9.56 -7.70
C VAL A 45 -6.91 10.16 -6.51
N HIS A 46 -7.87 11.03 -6.77
CA HIS A 46 -8.76 11.63 -5.78
C HIS A 46 -10.13 10.95 -5.85
N THR A 47 -10.64 10.60 -4.68
CA THR A 47 -12.04 10.18 -4.52
C THR A 47 -12.91 11.32 -3.99
N PRO A 48 -14.24 11.27 -4.16
CA PRO A 48 -15.19 12.23 -3.60
C PRO A 48 -15.22 12.21 -2.07
N ALA A 49 -14.65 11.16 -1.47
CA ALA A 49 -14.49 11.07 -0.03
C ALA A 49 -13.19 11.75 0.45
N ASP A 50 -12.48 12.49 -0.40
CA ASP A 50 -11.17 13.11 -0.13
C ASP A 50 -10.04 12.12 0.20
N HIS A 51 -10.22 10.84 -0.12
CA HIS A 51 -9.14 9.85 -0.09
C HIS A 51 -8.26 10.02 -1.34
N VAL A 52 -6.94 10.05 -1.12
CA VAL A 52 -5.94 10.35 -2.16
C VAL A 52 -4.87 9.26 -2.21
N SER A 53 -4.72 8.60 -3.35
CA SER A 53 -3.64 7.64 -3.60
C SER A 53 -2.68 8.16 -4.65
N THR A 54 -1.38 8.10 -4.38
CA THR A 54 -0.33 8.41 -5.34
C THR A 54 0.30 7.12 -5.84
N VAL A 55 0.48 7.02 -7.15
CA VAL A 55 0.98 5.85 -7.85
C VAL A 55 2.17 6.25 -8.71
N ASN A 56 3.25 5.48 -8.67
CA ASN A 56 4.42 5.73 -9.51
C ASN A 56 4.26 5.19 -10.95
N GLY A 57 5.23 5.50 -11.82
CA GLY A 57 5.24 5.06 -13.23
C GLY A 57 5.30 3.55 -13.49
N ILE A 58 5.35 2.70 -12.44
CA ILE A 58 5.23 1.24 -12.55
C ILE A 58 3.93 0.70 -11.93
N ASN A 59 2.93 1.56 -11.74
CA ASN A 59 1.62 1.23 -11.15
C ASN A 59 1.72 0.66 -9.73
N ARG A 60 2.58 1.22 -8.89
CA ARG A 60 2.64 0.93 -7.44
C ARG A 60 2.25 2.16 -6.64
N VAL A 61 1.39 1.96 -5.65
CA VAL A 61 0.96 3.01 -4.71
C VAL A 61 2.17 3.40 -3.86
N THR A 62 2.60 4.65 -3.91
CA THR A 62 3.71 5.18 -3.09
C THR A 62 3.22 6.02 -1.92
N SER A 63 1.96 6.46 -1.95
CA SER A 63 1.32 7.16 -0.84
C SER A 63 -0.18 6.88 -0.84
N ASP A 64 -0.76 6.72 0.33
CA ASP A 64 -2.20 6.63 0.53
C ASP A 64 -2.61 7.56 1.68
N THR A 65 -3.49 8.51 1.40
CA THR A 65 -3.88 9.58 2.34
C THR A 65 -5.35 9.47 2.64
N THR A 66 -5.68 9.32 3.91
CA THR A 66 -7.07 9.30 4.38
C THR A 66 -7.70 10.68 4.29
N PRO A 67 -9.04 10.77 4.36
CA PRO A 67 -9.73 12.06 4.38
C PRO A 67 -9.37 12.94 5.58
N LEU A 68 -8.77 12.36 6.62
CA LEU A 68 -8.27 13.08 7.80
C LEU A 68 -6.87 13.66 7.59
N GLY A 69 -6.26 13.45 6.41
CA GLY A 69 -4.90 13.89 6.09
C GLY A 69 -3.81 12.96 6.62
N GLU A 70 -4.17 11.79 7.14
CA GLU A 70 -3.21 10.79 7.60
C GLU A 70 -2.65 10.05 6.38
N ALA A 71 -1.34 10.17 6.14
CA ALA A 71 -0.67 9.57 5.00
C ALA A 71 0.18 8.37 5.40
N THR A 72 0.05 7.27 4.66
CA THR A 72 0.97 6.13 4.70
C THR A 72 1.82 6.13 3.42
N HIS A 73 3.14 6.07 3.55
CA HIS A 73 4.07 6.03 2.42
C HIS A 73 4.66 4.64 2.24
N TYR A 74 4.89 4.27 0.99
CA TYR A 74 5.39 2.96 0.60
C TYR A 74 6.61 3.09 -0.30
N GLU A 75 7.68 2.38 0.04
CA GLU A 75 8.89 2.32 -0.76
C GLU A 75 9.08 0.92 -1.35
N TYR A 76 9.58 0.87 -2.58
CA TYR A 76 9.81 -0.37 -3.30
C TYR A 76 11.22 -0.45 -3.84
N ASP A 77 11.78 -1.66 -3.88
CA ASP A 77 13.02 -1.93 -4.59
C ASP A 77 12.80 -2.08 -6.11
N ARG A 78 13.91 -2.25 -6.84
CA ARG A 78 13.92 -2.48 -8.29
C ARG A 78 13.18 -3.75 -8.73
N ASP A 79 13.01 -4.72 -7.83
CA ASP A 79 12.30 -5.98 -8.07
C ASP A 79 10.80 -5.82 -7.72
N ARG A 80 10.35 -4.59 -7.43
CA ARG A 80 8.97 -4.22 -7.09
C ARG A 80 8.48 -4.81 -5.76
N ARG A 81 9.38 -5.09 -4.83
CA ARG A 81 9.07 -5.54 -3.47
C ARG A 81 9.01 -4.37 -2.52
N LEU A 82 8.06 -4.41 -1.58
CA LEU A 82 7.84 -3.37 -0.58
C LEU A 82 8.96 -3.40 0.47
N THR A 83 9.87 -2.43 0.44
CA THR A 83 11.02 -2.37 1.35
C THR A 83 10.77 -1.53 2.58
N ALA A 84 9.89 -0.54 2.52
CA ALA A 84 9.52 0.23 3.70
C ALA A 84 8.07 0.73 3.67
N ILE A 85 7.51 0.88 4.86
CA ILE A 85 6.22 1.51 5.11
C ILE A 85 6.45 2.60 6.15
N GLU A 86 6.08 3.84 5.86
CA GLU A 86 6.04 4.93 6.83
C GLU A 86 4.59 5.20 7.18
N LEU A 87 4.26 5.04 8.47
CA LEU A 87 2.91 5.25 9.00
C LEU A 87 2.65 6.75 9.24
N PRO A 88 1.38 7.16 9.34
CA PRO A 88 1.03 8.55 9.66
C PRO A 88 1.64 9.08 10.97
N SER A 89 1.97 8.17 11.89
CA SER A 89 2.66 8.48 13.15
C SER A 89 4.14 8.86 12.98
N GLY A 90 4.70 8.74 11.76
CA GLY A 90 6.14 8.86 11.48
C GLY A 90 6.94 7.59 11.80
N GLN A 91 6.28 6.53 12.24
CA GLN A 91 6.92 5.24 12.46
C GLN A 91 7.22 4.54 11.14
N ARG A 92 8.41 3.97 11.03
CA ARG A 92 8.87 3.28 9.83
C ARG A 92 9.00 1.77 10.09
N LEU A 93 8.47 0.99 9.17
CA LEU A 93 8.69 -0.45 9.07
C LEU A 93 9.62 -0.73 7.90
N GLU A 94 10.58 -1.64 8.07
CA GLU A 94 11.53 -2.01 7.03
C GLU A 94 11.50 -3.52 6.77
N ASN A 95 11.36 -3.91 5.50
CA ASN A 95 11.27 -5.29 5.06
C ASN A 95 12.57 -5.73 4.39
N PHE A 96 13.06 -6.90 4.79
CA PHE A 96 14.27 -7.52 4.25
C PHE A 96 13.91 -8.82 3.55
N TYR A 97 14.51 -9.03 2.39
CA TYR A 97 14.24 -10.16 1.53
C TYR A 97 15.50 -11.00 1.29
N SER A 98 15.33 -12.33 1.29
CA SER A 98 16.34 -13.28 0.84
C SER A 98 15.70 -14.28 -0.11
N GLN A 99 16.36 -14.59 -1.23
CA GLN A 99 15.83 -15.48 -2.27
C GLN A 99 14.39 -15.13 -2.69
N ASN A 100 14.11 -13.82 -2.79
CA ASN A 100 12.80 -13.27 -3.13
C ASN A 100 11.67 -13.54 -2.11
N ARG A 101 12.01 -13.86 -0.86
CA ARG A 101 11.06 -14.05 0.25
C ARG A 101 11.34 -13.08 1.39
N LEU A 102 10.29 -12.60 2.03
CA LEU A 102 10.38 -11.71 3.19
C LEU A 102 10.96 -12.50 4.38
N THR A 103 12.16 -12.17 4.82
CA THR A 103 12.81 -12.86 5.94
C THR A 103 12.73 -12.09 7.23
N GLN A 104 12.54 -10.77 7.16
CA GLN A 104 12.50 -9.93 8.34
C GLN A 104 11.71 -8.64 8.09
N THR A 105 10.97 -8.20 9.10
CA THR A 105 10.39 -6.86 9.19
C THR A 105 10.88 -6.22 10.48
N ASN A 106 11.58 -5.09 10.36
CA ASN A 106 11.91 -4.25 11.51
C ASN A 106 10.75 -3.30 11.78
N THR A 107 10.25 -3.31 13.01
CA THR A 107 9.36 -2.27 13.55
C THR A 107 10.16 -1.36 14.47
N PRO A 108 9.63 -0.19 14.89
CA PRO A 108 10.29 0.65 15.90
C PRO A 108 10.52 -0.06 17.24
N GLU A 109 9.75 -1.11 17.52
CA GLU A 109 9.73 -1.80 18.80
C GLU A 109 10.60 -3.06 18.79
N SER A 110 10.63 -3.79 17.66
CA SER A 110 11.41 -5.02 17.52
C SER A 110 11.51 -5.50 16.08
N ALA A 111 12.35 -6.50 15.84
CA ALA A 111 12.38 -7.25 14.59
C ALA A 111 11.44 -8.46 14.66
N ILE A 112 10.72 -8.69 13.56
CA ILE A 112 9.93 -9.88 13.26
C ILE A 112 10.70 -10.70 12.25
N LEU A 113 11.06 -11.94 12.57
CA LEU A 113 11.75 -12.85 11.66
C LEU A 113 10.80 -13.90 11.11
N TYR A 114 10.93 -14.20 9.82
CA TYR A 114 10.12 -15.17 9.09
C TYR A 114 10.99 -16.34 8.66
N SER A 115 10.59 -17.56 9.04
CA SER A 115 11.17 -18.80 8.50
C SER A 115 10.15 -19.54 7.67
N TYR A 116 10.62 -20.32 6.69
CA TYR A 116 9.80 -21.04 5.73
C TYR A 116 10.19 -22.53 5.72
N HIS A 117 9.21 -23.42 5.61
CA HIS A 117 9.46 -24.84 5.29
C HIS A 117 8.95 -25.15 3.87
N HIS A 118 9.75 -25.95 3.15
CA HIS A 118 9.48 -26.56 1.83
C HIS A 118 8.30 -25.95 1.04
N GLY A 119 8.57 -24.95 0.19
CA GLY A 119 7.54 -24.12 -0.46
C GLY A 119 7.52 -22.68 0.10
N ASP A 120 6.54 -21.86 -0.29
CA ASP A 120 6.42 -20.44 0.12
C ASP A 120 5.62 -20.23 1.42
N GLN A 121 5.36 -21.30 2.18
CA GLN A 121 4.60 -21.21 3.43
C GLN A 121 5.49 -20.82 4.61
N ILE A 122 5.05 -19.83 5.39
CA ILE A 122 5.70 -19.41 6.64
C ILE A 122 5.54 -20.54 7.66
N SER A 123 6.65 -21.00 8.23
CA SER A 123 6.67 -22.03 9.27
C SER A 123 6.86 -21.49 10.68
N GLN A 124 7.48 -20.30 10.81
CA GLN A 124 7.78 -19.73 12.13
C GLN A 124 7.88 -18.21 12.05
N LEU A 125 7.38 -17.55 13.09
CA LEU A 125 7.54 -16.12 13.36
C LEU A 125 8.34 -15.96 14.64
N THR A 126 9.33 -15.07 14.66
CA THR A 126 10.08 -14.75 15.90
C THR A 126 10.01 -13.26 16.19
N TYR A 127 9.57 -12.91 17.40
CA TYR A 127 9.45 -11.54 17.91
C TYR A 127 10.41 -11.38 19.08
N ALA A 128 11.38 -10.47 19.02
CA ALA A 128 12.24 -10.13 20.17
C ALA A 128 12.91 -11.33 20.89
N GLY A 129 13.13 -12.46 20.21
CA GLY A 129 13.67 -13.70 20.80
C GLY A 129 12.63 -14.76 21.20
N ASP A 130 11.34 -14.40 21.22
CA ASP A 130 10.22 -15.33 21.39
C ASP A 130 9.74 -15.84 20.04
N SER A 131 9.77 -17.16 19.84
CA SER A 131 9.36 -17.77 18.57
C SER A 131 8.04 -18.51 18.67
N THR A 132 7.14 -18.25 17.71
CA THR A 132 5.90 -18.98 17.52
C THR A 132 5.99 -19.84 16.26
N ASN A 133 5.83 -21.15 16.42
CA ASN A 133 5.76 -22.09 15.29
C ASN A 133 4.33 -22.11 14.74
N LEU A 134 4.21 -22.02 13.42
CA LEU A 134 2.92 -22.14 12.71
C LEU A 134 2.85 -23.53 12.09
N SER A 135 1.99 -24.41 12.61
CA SER A 135 1.77 -25.73 12.01
C SER A 135 0.65 -25.68 10.97
N THR A 136 0.99 -25.82 9.69
CA THR A 136 0.02 -25.96 8.60
C THR A 136 -0.48 -27.41 8.49
N THR A 137 -1.16 -27.91 9.51
CA THR A 137 -2.01 -29.11 9.40
C THR A 137 -3.47 -28.68 9.55
N GLY A 138 -4.01 -28.06 8.52
CA GLY A 138 -5.38 -27.55 8.50
C GLY A 138 -5.48 -26.30 7.66
N THR A 139 -6.49 -26.27 6.80
CA THR A 139 -6.81 -25.27 5.77
C THR A 139 -6.47 -23.82 6.15
N ALA A 140 -5.52 -23.23 5.39
CA ALA A 140 -5.32 -21.79 5.20
C ALA A 140 -5.41 -20.88 6.44
N CYS A 141 -4.37 -20.87 7.28
CA CYS A 141 -4.05 -19.66 8.03
C CYS A 141 -3.38 -18.66 7.08
N SER A 142 -4.19 -17.82 6.43
CA SER A 142 -3.67 -16.58 5.85
C SER A 142 -3.43 -15.61 7.01
N PRO A 143 -2.21 -15.06 7.21
CA PRO A 143 -2.07 -13.92 8.09
C PRO A 143 -2.80 -12.75 7.45
N ALA A 144 -4.01 -12.46 7.92
CA ALA A 144 -4.71 -11.23 7.59
C ALA A 144 -4.00 -10.09 8.33
N PHE A 145 -3.10 -9.39 7.62
CA PHE A 145 -2.66 -8.08 8.05
C PHE A 145 -3.83 -7.12 7.90
N THR A 146 -4.67 -6.99 8.93
CA THR A 146 -5.51 -5.80 9.05
C THR A 146 -4.59 -4.68 9.50
N ALA A 147 -4.15 -3.85 8.57
CA ALA A 147 -3.60 -2.53 8.88
C ALA A 147 -4.74 -1.73 9.55
N SER A 148 -4.81 -1.79 10.88
CA SER A 148 -5.65 -0.91 11.67
C SER A 148 -4.80 0.31 12.03
N PRO A 149 -5.26 1.55 11.80
CA PRO A 149 -4.49 2.77 12.07
C PRO A 149 -4.38 3.10 13.57
N SER A 150 -4.80 2.22 14.47
CA SER A 150 -4.77 2.43 15.91
C SER A 150 -3.73 1.54 16.57
N ALA A 151 -2.84 2.16 17.34
CA ALA A 151 -1.65 1.61 18.00
C ALA A 151 -1.92 0.50 19.03
N ALA A 152 -2.49 -0.62 18.60
CA ALA A 152 -2.56 -1.85 19.37
C ALA A 152 -1.98 -2.99 18.53
N MET A 153 -1.12 -3.78 19.14
CA MET A 153 -0.57 -5.01 18.56
C MET A 153 -1.64 -5.79 17.81
N PRO A 154 -1.34 -6.40 16.65
CA PRO A 154 -2.29 -7.26 15.96
C PRO A 154 -2.60 -8.47 16.86
N THR A 155 -3.76 -8.45 17.51
CA THR A 155 -4.27 -9.62 18.24
C THR A 155 -4.79 -10.63 17.21
N MET A 156 -4.06 -11.73 17.01
CA MET A 156 -4.58 -12.87 16.26
C MET A 156 -5.63 -13.59 17.10
N ALA A 157 -6.90 -13.39 16.77
CA ALA A 157 -7.99 -14.27 17.22
C ALA A 157 -8.03 -15.48 16.27
N CYS A 158 -7.64 -16.65 16.78
CA CYS A 158 -7.93 -17.91 16.12
C CYS A 158 -9.39 -18.29 16.48
N PRO A 159 -10.29 -18.55 15.52
CA PRO A 159 -11.60 -19.09 15.87
C PRO A 159 -11.38 -20.50 16.45
N SER A 160 -11.80 -20.68 17.70
CA SER A 160 -11.92 -22.00 18.32
C SER A 160 -12.81 -22.88 17.44
N ALA A 161 -12.42 -24.15 17.29
CA ALA A 161 -13.09 -25.18 16.51
C ALA A 161 -14.60 -25.32 16.79
#